data_AF-A0A0K1NLP7-F1
#
_entry.id   AF-A0A0K1NLP7-F1
#
_cell.length_a   1.000
_cell.length_b   1.000
_cell.length_c   1.000
_cell.angle_alpha   90.00
_cell.angle_beta   90.00
_cell.angle_gamma   90.00
#
_symmetry.space_group_name_H-M   'P 1'
#
loop_
_entity.id
_entity.type
_entity.pdbx_description
1 polymer ?
#
loop_
_entity_poly.entity_id
_entity_poly.type
_entity_poly.pdbx_seq_one_letter_code
_entity_poly.pdbx_strand_id
1 'polypeptide(L)'
;MKSNLSFERIADTDYEMTTDYGAVRVENILFHKHTKEKDIYHKARKITYQDKTKKGKIRLISLLTNDSQMSAEDIIAIYKKRWQIETLFKQIKQNFPLRYFYGESANAIKIQIWITLIANLLITLVKNKIKRPWSFSGLATMIRILLMSYVSIQGFFEQPHKDWDRLITQVKAPPEELSLF
;
A
#
# COMPACT_ATOMS: atom_id res chain seq x y z
N MET A 1 1.53 -8.60 24.77
CA MET A 1 1.01 -7.59 25.72
C MET A 1 2.12 -7.34 26.72
N LYS A 2 2.47 -6.07 27.05
CA LYS A 2 3.47 -5.82 28.11
C LYS A 2 2.95 -6.41 29.43
N SER A 3 3.81 -7.07 30.20
CA SER A 3 3.45 -7.84 31.41
C SER A 3 2.81 -7.01 32.53
N ASN A 4 2.94 -5.68 32.50
CA ASN A 4 2.58 -4.80 33.61
C ASN A 4 1.38 -3.88 33.30
N LEU A 5 0.59 -4.16 32.26
CA LEU A 5 -0.59 -3.35 31.92
C LEU A 5 -1.86 -4.04 32.41
N SER A 6 -2.37 -3.61 33.57
CA SER A 6 -3.66 -4.02 34.10
C SER A 6 -4.79 -3.37 33.29
N PHE A 7 -5.79 -4.15 32.93
CA PHE A 7 -6.98 -3.67 32.23
C PHE A 7 -8.22 -4.36 32.78
N GLU A 8 -9.31 -3.61 32.86
CA GLU A 8 -10.62 -4.12 33.24
C GLU A 8 -11.47 -4.30 31.99
N ARG A 9 -12.23 -5.39 31.91
CA ARG A 9 -13.18 -5.63 30.82
C ARG A 9 -14.51 -5.02 31.24
N ILE A 10 -14.99 -4.01 30.50
CA ILE A 10 -16.24 -3.31 30.83
C ILE A 10 -17.45 -4.09 30.32
N ALA A 11 -17.34 -4.68 29.13
CA ALA A 11 -18.40 -5.47 28.53
C ALA A 11 -17.78 -6.54 27.61
N ASP A 12 -18.22 -7.78 27.76
CA ASP A 12 -17.99 -8.88 26.83
C ASP A 12 -19.29 -9.00 26.04
N THR A 13 -19.28 -8.65 24.76
CA THR A 13 -20.49 -8.71 23.94
C THR A 13 -20.12 -9.17 22.54
N ASP A 14 -20.74 -10.30 22.23
CA ASP A 14 -21.01 -10.95 20.96
C ASP A 14 -19.84 -11.55 20.14
N TYR A 15 -19.99 -12.86 19.94
CA TYR A 15 -19.44 -13.57 18.81
C TYR A 15 -20.22 -13.10 17.57
N GLU A 16 -19.71 -12.12 16.87
CA GLU A 16 -20.23 -11.77 15.56
C GLU A 16 -19.73 -12.84 14.58
N MET A 17 -20.66 -13.64 14.04
CA MET A 17 -20.36 -14.45 12.86
C MET A 17 -20.29 -13.51 11.66
N THR A 18 -19.07 -13.29 11.19
CA THR A 18 -18.79 -12.47 10.01
C THR A 18 -18.63 -13.40 8.81
N THR A 19 -19.24 -13.03 7.68
CA THR A 19 -19.35 -13.86 6.47
C THR A 19 -17.98 -14.32 5.94
N ASP A 20 -16.95 -13.49 6.11
CA ASP A 20 -15.62 -13.72 5.53
C ASP A 20 -14.54 -14.17 6.53
N TYR A 21 -14.69 -13.89 7.83
CA TYR A 21 -13.63 -14.08 8.84
C TYR A 21 -13.99 -15.10 9.94
N GLY A 22 -15.19 -15.69 9.87
CA GLY A 22 -15.66 -16.69 10.84
C GLY A 22 -16.06 -16.05 12.17
N ALA A 23 -15.75 -16.73 13.28
CA ALA A 23 -16.06 -16.24 14.62
C ALA A 23 -15.10 -15.09 15.02
N VAL A 24 -15.67 -13.89 15.16
CA VAL A 24 -14.97 -12.71 15.65
C VAL A 24 -15.46 -12.43 17.06
N ARG A 25 -14.53 -12.25 18.00
CA ARG A 25 -14.84 -11.85 19.38
C ARG A 25 -14.50 -10.38 19.57
N VAL A 26 -15.46 -9.60 20.05
CA VAL A 26 -15.30 -8.18 20.35
C VAL A 26 -15.37 -7.96 21.88
N GLU A 27 -14.38 -7.28 22.43
CA GLU A 27 -14.29 -6.99 23.86
C GLU A 27 -14.08 -5.49 24.06
N ASN A 28 -14.86 -4.84 24.92
CA ASN A 28 -14.62 -3.45 25.33
C ASN A 28 -13.79 -3.42 26.62
N ILE A 29 -12.64 -2.76 26.55
CA ILE A 29 -11.60 -2.76 27.59
C ILE A 29 -11.38 -1.35 28.11
N LEU A 30 -11.29 -1.21 29.43
CA LEU A 30 -10.77 -0.02 30.10
C LEU A 30 -9.34 -0.28 30.54
N PHE A 31 -8.41 0.49 30.00
CA PHE A 31 -7.09 0.56 30.59
C PHE A 31 -7.12 1.53 31.76
N HIS A 32 -6.58 1.09 32.88
CA HIS A 32 -6.41 1.90 34.06
C HIS A 32 -4.93 2.00 34.39
N LYS A 33 -4.44 3.22 34.51
CA LYS A 33 -3.06 3.49 34.91
C LYS A 33 -3.03 4.54 36.01
N HIS A 34 -2.66 4.10 37.21
CA HIS A 34 -2.30 4.98 38.31
C HIS A 34 -0.97 5.67 38.02
N THR A 35 -0.98 7.00 38.02
CA THR A 35 0.23 7.84 38.02
C THR A 35 0.24 8.65 39.31
N LYS A 36 1.42 9.01 39.83
CA LYS A 36 1.58 9.76 41.10
C LYS A 36 0.75 11.06 41.17
N GLU A 37 0.36 11.62 40.02
CA GLU A 37 -0.37 12.88 39.94
C GLU A 37 -1.85 12.70 39.54
N LYS A 38 -2.20 11.69 38.73
CA LYS A 38 -3.56 11.46 38.20
C LYS A 38 -3.81 10.00 37.79
N ASP A 39 -5.05 9.57 37.94
CA ASP A 39 -5.55 8.32 37.37
C ASP A 39 -5.97 8.53 35.91
N ILE A 40 -5.42 7.70 35.02
CA ILE A 40 -5.71 7.77 33.58
C ILE A 40 -6.56 6.55 33.22
N TYR A 41 -7.75 6.84 32.69
CA TYR A 41 -8.68 5.85 32.15
C TYR A 41 -8.73 5.97 30.64
N HIS A 42 -8.46 4.88 29.92
CA HIS A 42 -8.53 4.85 28.46
C HIS A 42 -9.43 3.73 27.98
N LYS A 43 -10.54 4.09 27.33
CA LYS A 43 -11.45 3.13 26.70
C LYS A 43 -10.86 2.67 25.37
N ALA A 44 -10.81 1.36 25.16
CA ALA A 44 -10.38 0.75 23.92
C ALA A 44 -11.25 -0.46 23.60
N ARG A 45 -11.28 -0.83 22.33
CA ARG A 45 -11.97 -2.02 21.83
C ARG A 45 -10.93 -3.02 21.35
N LYS A 46 -11.05 -4.27 21.79
CA LYS A 46 -10.21 -5.39 21.39
C LYS A 46 -11.01 -6.33 20.51
N ILE A 47 -10.46 -6.66 19.35
CA ILE A 47 -11.11 -7.53 18.36
C ILE A 47 -10.21 -8.73 18.15
N THR A 48 -10.71 -9.93 18.42
CA THR A 48 -9.96 -11.18 18.21
C THR A 48 -10.63 -11.98 17.11
N TYR A 49 -9.88 -12.25 16.04
CA TYR A 49 -10.38 -13.01 14.89
C TYR A 49 -9.45 -14.18 14.54
N GLN A 50 -9.99 -15.15 13.81
CA GLN A 50 -9.26 -16.30 13.31
C GLN A 50 -8.70 -16.02 11.93
N ASP A 51 -7.38 -15.94 11.80
CA ASP A 51 -6.70 -15.86 10.51
C ASP A 51 -6.32 -17.27 10.03
N LYS A 52 -6.95 -17.70 8.94
CA LYS A 52 -6.66 -19.00 8.30
C LYS A 52 -5.43 -18.83 7.42
N THR A 53 -4.30 -19.37 7.86
CA THR A 53 -3.08 -19.36 7.05
C THR A 53 -3.18 -20.35 5.89
N LYS A 54 -2.44 -20.12 4.79
CA LYS A 54 -2.39 -20.99 3.59
C LYS A 54 -2.06 -22.47 3.87
N LYS A 55 -1.53 -22.80 5.06
CA LYS A 55 -1.20 -24.16 5.49
C LYS A 55 -2.28 -24.81 6.38
N GLY A 56 -3.50 -24.27 6.41
CA GLY A 56 -4.60 -24.77 7.24
C GLY A 56 -4.46 -24.49 8.73
N LYS A 57 -3.37 -23.85 9.19
CA LYS A 57 -3.21 -23.46 10.59
C LYS A 57 -4.06 -22.22 10.88
N ILE A 58 -4.90 -22.32 11.90
CA ILE A 58 -5.68 -21.20 12.44
C ILE A 58 -4.80 -20.43 13.41
N ARG A 59 -4.65 -19.13 13.20
CA ARG A 59 -3.96 -18.22 14.13
C ARG A 59 -4.98 -17.23 14.69
N LEU A 60 -5.03 -17.10 16.01
CA LEU A 60 -5.83 -16.07 16.66
C LEU A 60 -5.03 -14.77 16.69
N ILE A 61 -5.58 -13.72 16.07
CA ILE A 61 -4.98 -12.39 16.06
C ILE A 61 -5.88 -11.47 16.87
N SER A 62 -5.33 -10.86 17.92
CA SER A 62 -6.00 -9.84 18.71
C SER A 62 -5.52 -8.45 18.29
N LEU A 63 -6.47 -7.63 17.84
CA LEU A 63 -6.31 -6.23 17.49
C LEU A 63 -6.81 -5.36 18.64
N LEU A 64 -6.16 -4.21 18.84
CA LEU A 64 -6.60 -3.19 19.78
C LEU A 64 -6.83 -1.91 18.99
N THR A 65 -8.01 -1.32 19.15
CA THR A 65 -8.40 -0.09 18.48
C THR A 65 -9.03 0.89 19.47
N ASN A 66 -8.87 2.18 19.21
CA ASN A 66 -9.60 3.24 19.91
C ASN A 66 -10.91 3.60 19.19
N ASP A 67 -11.12 3.05 17.99
CA ASP A 67 -12.32 3.27 17.21
C ASP A 67 -13.44 2.34 17.69
N SER A 68 -14.53 2.93 18.17
CA SER A 68 -15.75 2.24 18.60
C SER A 68 -16.88 2.30 17.58
N GLN A 69 -16.72 3.03 16.47
CA GLN A 69 -17.77 3.26 15.47
C GLN A 69 -17.68 2.29 14.29
N MET A 70 -16.47 1.97 13.82
CA MET A 70 -16.28 1.06 12.68
C MET A 70 -16.71 -0.37 13.01
N SER A 71 -17.15 -1.11 11.99
CA SER A 71 -17.44 -2.54 12.14
C SER A 71 -16.16 -3.34 12.45
N ALA A 72 -16.30 -4.51 13.08
CA ALA A 72 -15.14 -5.36 13.33
C ALA A 72 -14.51 -5.87 12.01
N GLU A 73 -15.32 -6.12 10.98
CA GLU A 73 -14.87 -6.53 9.65
C GLU A 73 -13.98 -5.47 8.98
N ASP A 74 -14.39 -4.19 9.03
CA ASP A 74 -13.62 -3.09 8.45
C ASP A 74 -12.26 -2.93 9.14
N ILE A 75 -12.23 -3.03 10.47
CA ILE A 75 -10.99 -2.93 11.24
C ILE A 75 -10.05 -4.10 10.88
N ILE A 76 -10.59 -5.31 10.72
CA ILE A 76 -9.81 -6.48 10.28
C ILE A 76 -9.29 -6.26 8.85
N ALA A 77 -10.12 -5.76 7.94
CA ALA A 77 -9.73 -5.48 6.55
C ALA A 77 -8.61 -4.42 6.48
N ILE A 78 -8.70 -3.36 7.28
CA ILE A 78 -7.65 -2.34 7.42
C ILE A 78 -6.38 -2.97 7.98
N TYR A 79 -6.46 -3.79 9.02
CA TYR A 79 -5.30 -4.47 9.57
C TYR A 79 -4.63 -5.39 8.55
N LYS A 80 -5.39 -6.10 7.71
CA LYS A 80 -4.83 -6.93 6.63
C LYS A 80 -4.03 -6.09 5.61
N LYS A 81 -4.41 -4.83 5.36
CA LYS A 81 -3.63 -3.91 4.51
C LYS A 81 -2.26 -3.56 5.10
N ARG A 82 -1.99 -3.80 6.39
CA ARG A 82 -0.65 -3.61 6.99
C ARG A 82 0.45 -4.35 6.24
N TRP A 83 0.17 -5.55 5.73
CA TRP A 83 1.14 -6.34 4.93
C TRP A 83 1.50 -5.69 3.59
N GLN A 84 0.64 -4.80 3.06
CA GLN A 84 0.95 -4.04 1.85
C GLN A 84 2.11 -3.08 2.07
N ILE A 85 2.33 -2.61 3.30
CA ILE A 85 3.47 -1.75 3.66
C ILE A 85 4.80 -2.52 3.46
N GLU A 86 4.86 -3.79 3.88
CA GLU A 86 6.05 -4.63 3.66
C GLU A 86 6.32 -4.85 2.17
N THR A 87 5.24 -5.03 1.39
CA THR A 87 5.34 -5.16 -0.06
C THR A 87 5.84 -3.86 -0.71
N LEU A 88 5.36 -2.70 -0.26
CA LEU A 88 5.84 -1.39 -0.71
C LEU A 88 7.33 -1.22 -0.43
N PHE A 89 7.80 -1.51 0.79
CA PHE A 89 9.22 -1.41 1.11
C PHE A 89 10.07 -2.41 0.32
N LYS A 90 9.55 -3.60 0.05
CA LYS A 90 10.21 -4.58 -0.82
C LYS A 90 10.34 -4.04 -2.26
N GLN A 91 9.28 -3.45 -2.81
CA GLN A 91 9.30 -2.84 -4.14
C GLN A 91 10.33 -1.69 -4.23
N ILE A 92 10.36 -0.82 -3.23
CA ILE A 92 11.31 0.29 -3.15
C ILE A 92 12.75 -0.24 -3.16
N LYS A 93 13.06 -1.20 -2.29
CA LYS A 93 14.42 -1.76 -2.17
C LYS A 93 14.87 -2.57 -3.40
N GLN A 94 13.93 -3.20 -4.12
CA GLN A 94 14.26 -4.04 -5.28
C GLN A 94 14.39 -3.25 -6.59
N ASN A 95 13.52 -2.27 -6.82
CA ASN A 95 13.44 -1.59 -8.12
C ASN A 95 14.27 -0.30 -8.17
N PHE A 96 14.65 0.24 -7.01
CA PHE A 96 15.43 1.47 -6.93
C PHE A 96 16.77 1.18 -6.24
N PRO A 97 17.90 1.51 -6.89
CA PRO A 97 19.22 1.28 -6.32
C PRO A 97 19.48 2.27 -5.19
N LEU A 98 18.96 1.98 -3.99
CA LEU A 98 19.26 2.71 -2.76
C LEU A 98 20.58 2.25 -2.11
N ARG A 99 21.34 1.39 -2.78
CA ARG A 99 22.67 0.93 -2.33
C ARG A 99 23.78 1.93 -2.65
N TYR A 100 23.60 2.75 -3.68
CA TYR A 100 24.56 3.76 -4.09
C TYR A 100 23.84 5.11 -4.12
N PHE A 101 24.33 6.05 -3.31
CA PHE A 101 23.81 7.40 -3.29
C PHE A 101 24.58 8.26 -4.29
N TYR A 102 23.87 9.12 -5.01
CA TYR A 102 24.50 10.04 -5.97
C TYR A 102 25.26 11.19 -5.29
N GLY A 103 25.16 11.32 -3.97
CA GLY A 103 25.92 12.28 -3.18
C GLY A 103 26.01 11.83 -1.72
N GLU A 104 27.06 12.28 -1.04
CA GLU A 104 27.34 11.91 0.36
C GLU A 104 26.64 12.81 1.38
N SER A 105 26.07 13.94 0.94
CA SER A 105 25.36 14.85 1.85
C SER A 105 24.01 14.27 2.28
N ALA A 106 23.63 14.53 3.53
CA ALA A 106 22.33 14.10 4.07
C ALA A 106 21.14 14.62 3.24
N ASN A 107 21.27 15.80 2.63
CA ASN A 107 20.25 16.38 1.77
C ASN A 107 20.13 15.63 0.43
N ALA A 108 21.25 15.26 -0.19
CA ALA A 108 21.24 14.46 -1.42
C ALA A 108 20.55 13.11 -1.19
N ILE A 109 20.84 12.45 -0.06
CA ILE A 109 20.19 11.19 0.33
C ILE A 109 18.68 11.38 0.52
N LYS A 110 18.26 12.43 1.26
CA LYS A 110 16.82 12.74 1.44
C LYS A 110 16.11 12.94 0.11
N ILE A 111 16.70 13.73 -0.78
CA ILE A 111 16.12 14.01 -2.12
C ILE A 111 15.99 12.70 -2.92
N GLN A 112 17.02 11.84 -2.91
CA GLN A 112 16.98 10.55 -3.61
C GLN A 112 15.86 9.64 -3.07
N ILE A 113 15.63 9.63 -1.75
CA ILE A 113 14.51 8.91 -1.14
C ILE A 113 13.16 9.49 -1.60
N TRP A 114 13.00 10.81 -1.57
CA TRP A 114 11.76 11.47 -2.02
C TRP A 114 11.45 11.18 -3.48
N ILE A 115 12.43 11.30 -4.38
CA ILE A 115 12.27 10.99 -5.81
C ILE A 115 11.87 9.52 -5.99
N THR A 116 12.48 8.60 -5.23
CA THR A 116 12.14 7.17 -5.27
C THR A 116 10.68 6.91 -4.88
N LEU A 117 10.19 7.58 -3.82
CA LEU A 117 8.80 7.47 -3.38
C LEU A 117 7.82 8.01 -4.43
N ILE A 118 8.14 9.16 -5.03
CA ILE A 118 7.33 9.76 -6.10
C ILE A 118 7.28 8.83 -7.32
N ALA A 119 8.42 8.31 -7.77
CA ALA A 119 8.48 7.39 -8.89
C ALA A 119 7.67 6.11 -8.62
N ASN A 120 7.78 5.54 -7.42
CA ASN A 120 6.99 4.36 -7.02
C ASN A 120 5.47 4.64 -7.07
N LEU A 121 5.03 5.82 -6.60
CA LEU A 121 3.64 6.24 -6.69
C LEU A 121 3.17 6.37 -8.14
N LEU A 122 3.95 7.03 -8.99
CA LEU A 122 3.61 7.21 -10.42
C LEU A 122 3.48 5.87 -11.14
N ILE A 123 4.42 4.94 -10.92
CA ILE A 123 4.36 3.58 -11.49
C ILE A 123 3.12 2.84 -11.00
N THR A 124 2.76 3.00 -9.72
CA THR A 124 1.54 2.41 -9.15
C THR A 124 0.27 2.97 -9.81
N LEU A 125 0.22 4.28 -10.06
CA LEU A 125 -0.89 4.92 -10.78
C LEU A 125 -0.99 4.41 -12.22
N VAL A 126 0.13 4.27 -12.92
CA VAL A 126 0.17 3.70 -14.28
C VAL A 126 -0.34 2.26 -14.24
N LYS A 127 0.13 1.44 -13.30
CA LYS A 127 -0.34 0.06 -13.13
C LYS A 127 -1.85 -0.02 -12.91
N ASN A 128 -2.43 0.89 -12.13
CA ASN A 128 -3.87 0.93 -11.86
C ASN A 128 -4.70 1.37 -13.08
N LYS A 129 -4.11 2.13 -14.01
CA LYS A 129 -4.77 2.56 -15.26
C LYS A 129 -4.73 1.49 -16.35
N ILE A 130 -3.72 0.61 -16.35
CA ILE A 130 -3.55 -0.42 -17.38
C ILE A 130 -4.45 -1.62 -17.07
N LYS A 131 -5.18 -2.10 -18.09
CA LYS A 131 -6.05 -3.29 -17.95
C LYS A 131 -5.28 -4.61 -17.93
N ARG A 132 -4.10 -4.68 -18.56
CA ARG A 132 -3.27 -5.89 -18.63
C ARG A 132 -2.53 -6.13 -17.31
N PRO A 133 -2.43 -7.38 -16.83
CA PRO A 133 -1.72 -7.71 -15.60
C PRO A 133 -0.20 -7.66 -15.82
N TRP A 134 0.41 -6.51 -15.55
CA TRP A 134 1.87 -6.35 -15.55
C TRP A 134 2.44 -6.53 -14.13
N SER A 135 3.61 -7.16 -14.04
CA SER A 135 4.38 -7.15 -12.80
C SER A 135 4.93 -5.76 -12.54
N PHE A 136 5.04 -5.36 -11.26
CA PHE A 136 5.54 -4.02 -10.92
C PHE A 136 6.97 -3.79 -11.43
N SER A 137 7.84 -4.79 -11.29
CA SER A 137 9.22 -4.70 -11.75
C SER A 137 9.33 -4.61 -13.27
N GLY A 138 8.51 -5.38 -14.00
CA GLY A 138 8.44 -5.29 -15.46
C GLY A 138 7.97 -3.91 -15.94
N LEU A 139 6.96 -3.35 -15.27
CA LEU A 139 6.47 -2.00 -15.56
C LEU A 139 7.55 -0.94 -15.28
N ALA A 140 8.25 -1.04 -14.14
CA ALA A 140 9.33 -0.12 -13.79
C ALA A 140 10.49 -0.16 -14.79
N THR A 141 10.92 -1.35 -15.20
CA THR A 141 11.97 -1.52 -16.22
C THR A 141 11.54 -0.96 -17.57
N MET A 142 10.31 -1.22 -17.98
CA MET A 142 9.82 -0.73 -19.26
C MET A 142 9.68 0.80 -19.27
N ILE A 143 9.14 1.40 -18.20
CA ILE A 143 9.09 2.86 -18.05
C ILE A 143 10.50 3.45 -18.08
N ARG A 144 11.49 2.79 -17.44
CA ARG A 144 12.89 3.22 -17.49
C ARG A 144 13.45 3.24 -18.91
N ILE A 145 13.13 2.23 -19.74
CA ILE A 145 13.57 2.15 -21.14
C ILE A 145 12.85 3.21 -21.99
N LEU A 146 11.54 3.37 -21.79
CA LEU A 146 10.69 4.27 -22.56
C LEU A 146 10.79 5.74 -22.14
N LEU A 147 11.48 6.05 -21.04
CA LEU A 147 11.54 7.41 -20.48
C LEU A 147 12.05 8.44 -21.50
N MET A 148 12.97 8.02 -22.38
CA MET A 148 13.56 8.86 -23.42
C MET A 148 12.82 8.76 -24.77
N SER A 149 11.74 8.00 -24.83
CA SER A 149 10.95 7.79 -26.04
C SER A 149 9.68 8.64 -26.00
N TYR A 150 9.32 9.23 -27.13
CA TYR A 150 8.06 9.99 -27.29
C TYR A 150 6.86 9.04 -27.54
N VAL A 151 6.77 7.98 -26.75
CA VAL A 151 5.72 6.96 -26.88
C VAL A 151 4.68 7.15 -25.78
N SER A 152 3.40 7.05 -26.15
CA SER A 152 2.32 7.07 -25.17
C SER A 152 2.42 5.83 -24.28
N ILE A 153 2.58 6.05 -22.97
CA ILE A 153 2.72 4.96 -21.99
C ILE A 153 1.46 4.08 -22.00
N GLN A 154 0.28 4.70 -22.08
CA GLN A 154 -1.00 3.98 -22.03
C GLN A 154 -1.22 3.12 -23.28
N GLY A 155 -1.05 3.69 -24.48
CA GLY A 155 -1.23 2.96 -25.72
C GLY A 155 -0.19 1.85 -25.90
N PHE A 156 1.07 2.10 -25.52
CA PHE A 156 2.12 1.08 -25.57
C PHE A 156 1.81 -0.13 -24.66
N PHE A 157 1.40 0.11 -23.41
CA PHE A 157 1.14 -0.99 -22.48
C PHE A 157 -0.14 -1.79 -22.80
N GLU A 158 -1.09 -1.21 -23.53
CA GLU A 158 -2.33 -1.89 -23.93
C GLU A 158 -2.25 -2.55 -25.31
N GLN A 159 -1.65 -1.87 -26.29
CA GLN A 159 -1.54 -2.26 -27.70
C GLN A 159 -0.18 -1.83 -28.29
N PRO A 160 0.91 -2.56 -27.99
CA PRO A 160 2.27 -2.15 -28.37
C PRO A 160 2.42 -1.89 -29.88
N HIS A 161 1.90 -2.79 -30.72
CA HIS A 161 2.05 -2.72 -32.17
C HIS A 161 1.34 -1.51 -32.79
N LYS A 162 0.13 -1.18 -32.32
CA LYS A 162 -0.68 -0.10 -32.91
C LYS A 162 -0.13 1.29 -32.58
N ASP A 163 0.51 1.47 -31.43
CA ASP A 163 1.17 2.73 -31.09
C ASP A 163 2.44 2.95 -31.91
N TRP A 164 3.23 1.90 -32.16
CA TRP A 164 4.36 1.98 -33.10
C TRP A 164 3.91 2.33 -34.52
N ASP A 165 2.84 1.70 -35.01
CA ASP A 165 2.31 1.98 -36.34
C ASP A 165 1.84 3.44 -36.48
N ARG A 166 1.21 4.00 -35.44
CA ARG A 166 0.80 5.43 -35.41
C ARG A 166 2.01 6.37 -35.48
N LEU A 167 3.06 6.10 -34.72
CA LEU A 167 4.28 6.91 -34.74
C LEU A 167 4.97 6.86 -36.11
N ILE A 168 5.06 5.67 -36.72
CA ILE A 168 5.60 5.52 -38.08
C ILE A 168 4.74 6.29 -39.09
N THR A 169 3.41 6.24 -38.93
CA THR A 169 2.48 6.95 -39.81
C THR A 169 2.60 8.47 -39.67
N GLN A 170 2.77 8.99 -38.45
CA GLN A 170 3.03 10.41 -38.20
C GLN A 170 4.37 10.88 -38.78
N VAL A 171 5.43 10.08 -38.65
CA VAL A 171 6.75 10.42 -39.22
C VAL A 171 6.74 10.38 -40.76
N LYS A 172 5.94 9.50 -41.35
CA LYS A 172 5.77 9.41 -42.82
C LYS A 172 4.83 10.47 -43.39
N ALA A 173 3.99 11.10 -42.58
CA ALA A 173 3.16 12.20 -43.04
C ALA A 173 4.06 13.37 -43.44
N PRO A 174 3.81 14.03 -44.59
CA PRO A 174 4.54 15.23 -44.94
C PRO A 174 4.38 16.26 -43.82
N PRO A 175 5.43 17.04 -43.47
CA PRO A 175 5.32 18.09 -42.47
C PRO A 175 4.14 18.99 -42.81
N GLU A 176 3.34 19.40 -41.81
CA GLU A 176 2.33 20.44 -42.03
C GLU A 176 3.05 21.65 -42.62
N GLU A 177 2.75 21.97 -43.88
CA GLU A 177 3.25 23.18 -44.51
C GLU A 177 2.76 24.34 -43.65
N LEU A 178 3.70 25.06 -43.02
CA LEU A 178 3.39 26.33 -42.41
C LEU A 178 2.80 27.20 -43.52
N SER A 179 1.48 27.46 -43.48
CA SER A 179 0.84 28.34 -44.45
C SER A 179 1.40 29.74 -44.23
N LEU A 180 2.47 30.06 -44.96
CA LEU A 180 3.03 31.39 -45.03
C LEU A 180 2.17 32.18 -46.02
N PHE A 181 0.93 32.46 -45.61
CA PHE A 181 -0.10 33.14 -46.40
C PHE A 181 -0.62 32.34 -47.61
#